data_AF-A0A5Q0Q7N4-F1
#
_entry.id   AF-A0A5Q0Q7N4-F1
#
_cell.length_a   1.000
_cell.length_b   1.000
_cell.length_c   1.000
_cell.angle_alpha   90.00
_cell.angle_beta   90.00
_cell.angle_gamma   90.00
#
_symmetry.space_group_name_H-M   'P 1'
#
loop_
_entity.id
_entity.type
_entity.pdbx_description
1 polymer ?
#
loop_
_entity_poly.entity_id
_entity_poly.type
_entity_poly.pdbx_seq_one_letter_code
_entity_poly.pdbx_strand_id
1 'polypeptide(L)'
;MISVLNQYSRYQRGLSMEDLFPKREDNTCACGCGNLLYGRKRKWYSQTCMHNSLTQFQIIKGDTSVIREELFKLDGGFCRSCGVYDEKWQADHILSVSEGGAACSLDNFQTLCSCCHKEKTKALNRIPNSSDVFASGLNLSKFPLSPFGTNYNTFSKHVKRRTVIIA
;
A
#
# COMPACT_ATOMS: atom_id res chain seq x y z
N MET A 1 25.82 8.65 -2.98
CA MET A 1 24.55 9.38 -3.17
C MET A 1 23.47 8.53 -2.53
N ILE A 2 22.81 9.02 -1.48
CA ILE A 2 21.64 8.35 -0.91
C ILE A 2 20.60 8.30 -2.04
N SER A 3 20.14 7.11 -2.45
CA SER A 3 19.04 7.04 -3.40
C SER A 3 17.79 7.58 -2.70
N VAL A 4 17.38 8.80 -3.04
CA VAL A 4 16.16 9.39 -2.49
C VAL A 4 14.98 8.60 -3.04
N LEU A 5 14.17 8.03 -2.15
CA LEU A 5 12.95 7.34 -2.52
C LEU A 5 12.00 8.32 -3.21
N ASN A 6 11.48 7.94 -4.37
CA ASN A 6 10.52 8.72 -5.12
C ASN A 6 9.10 8.17 -4.87
N GLN A 7 8.37 8.86 -4.00
CA GLN A 7 6.99 8.54 -3.63
C GLN A 7 5.98 8.68 -4.80
N TYR A 8 6.37 9.33 -5.90
CA TYR A 8 5.55 9.50 -7.09
C TYR A 8 5.96 8.57 -8.24
N SER A 9 6.91 7.66 -8.02
CA SER A 9 7.32 6.65 -9.01
C SER A 9 7.06 5.25 -8.49
N ARG A 10 6.33 4.42 -9.25
CA ARG A 10 6.10 3.01 -8.86
C ARG A 10 7.42 2.24 -8.69
N TYR A 11 8.37 2.45 -9.60
CA TYR A 11 9.63 1.70 -9.62
C TYR A 11 10.78 2.56 -9.13
N GLN A 12 11.49 2.07 -8.11
CA GLN A 12 12.65 2.76 -7.54
C GLN A 12 13.93 2.32 -8.27
N ARG A 13 14.18 2.91 -9.45
CA ARG A 13 15.38 2.61 -10.25
C ARG A 13 16.64 3.05 -9.49
N GLY A 14 17.63 2.17 -9.42
CA GLY A 14 18.89 2.44 -8.73
C GLY A 14 18.86 2.20 -7.21
N LEU A 15 17.70 1.95 -6.61
CA LEU A 15 17.59 1.60 -5.19
C LEU A 15 18.28 0.24 -4.92
N SER A 16 19.15 0.22 -3.92
CA SER A 16 19.88 -0.96 -3.47
C SER A 16 19.53 -1.37 -2.04
N MET A 17 19.91 -2.58 -1.65
CA MET A 17 19.71 -3.07 -0.28
C MET A 17 20.48 -2.25 0.76
N GLU A 18 21.60 -1.62 0.38
CA GLU A 18 22.41 -0.83 1.30
C GLU A 18 21.75 0.52 1.61
N ASP A 19 20.94 1.06 0.69
CA ASP A 19 20.22 2.32 0.90
C ASP A 19 19.14 2.20 2.00
N LEU A 20 18.41 1.08 2.03
CA LEU A 20 17.34 0.85 3.01
C LEU A 20 17.83 0.20 4.30
N PHE A 21 18.79 -0.72 4.19
CA PHE A 21 19.27 -1.51 5.31
C PHE A 21 20.79 -1.44 5.36
N PRO A 22 21.38 -0.28 5.68
CA PRO A 22 22.82 -0.15 5.77
C PRO A 22 23.37 -1.00 6.92
N LYS A 23 24.62 -1.44 6.79
CA LYS A 23 25.33 -2.01 7.93
C LYS A 23 25.44 -0.95 9.04
N ARG A 24 25.12 -1.33 10.27
CA ARG A 24 25.19 -0.44 11.44
C ARG A 24 26.54 -0.53 12.14
N GLU A 25 27.02 0.59 12.66
CA GLU A 25 28.32 0.68 13.35
C GLU A 25 28.24 0.18 14.81
N ASP A 26 27.06 0.21 15.40
CA ASP A 26 26.77 -0.22 16.78
C ASP A 26 26.70 -1.75 16.96
N ASN A 27 27.06 -2.52 15.93
CA ASN A 27 26.92 -3.97 15.88
C ASN A 27 25.48 -4.46 16.14
N THR A 28 24.45 -3.68 15.82
CA THR A 28 23.06 -4.15 15.85
C THR A 28 22.59 -4.62 14.47
N CYS A 29 21.54 -5.42 14.46
CA CYS A 29 20.94 -5.93 13.23
C CYS A 29 20.44 -4.79 12.32
N ALA A 30 20.82 -4.84 11.05
CA ALA A 30 20.45 -3.83 10.05
C ALA A 30 18.93 -3.74 9.81
N CYS A 31 18.16 -4.80 10.10
CA CYS A 31 16.70 -4.76 9.94
C CYS A 31 15.99 -3.86 10.96
N GLY A 32 16.70 -3.39 11.99
CA GLY A 32 16.13 -2.52 13.02
C GLY A 32 15.53 -3.23 14.23
N CYS A 33 15.64 -4.56 14.35
CA CYS A 33 15.13 -5.28 15.52
C CYS A 33 15.91 -5.04 16.84
N GLY A 34 17.04 -4.32 16.80
CA GLY A 34 17.84 -3.99 17.98
C GLY A 34 18.73 -5.12 18.52
N ASN A 35 18.61 -6.34 18.00
CA ASN A 35 19.44 -7.46 18.46
C ASN A 35 20.92 -7.25 18.10
N LEU A 36 21.79 -7.54 19.07
CA LEU A 36 23.25 -7.47 18.91
C LEU A 36 23.78 -8.59 18.02
N LEU A 37 24.75 -8.24 17.19
CA LEU A 37 25.48 -9.14 16.32
C LEU A 37 26.76 -9.60 17.03
N TYR A 38 26.93 -10.92 17.13
CA TYR A 38 28.12 -11.54 17.73
C TYR A 38 28.71 -12.61 16.81
N GLY A 39 29.97 -12.97 17.09
CA GLY A 39 30.69 -14.00 16.35
C GLY A 39 30.92 -13.62 14.88
N ARG A 40 30.41 -14.44 13.95
CA ARG A 40 30.56 -14.24 12.49
C ARG A 40 29.43 -13.40 11.86
N LYS A 41 28.40 -13.02 12.62
CA LYS A 41 27.30 -12.19 12.10
C LYS A 41 27.83 -10.78 11.83
N ARG A 42 27.45 -10.19 10.69
CA ARG A 42 27.97 -8.87 10.23
C ARG A 42 26.90 -7.85 9.88
N LYS A 43 25.69 -8.29 9.57
CA LYS A 43 24.59 -7.41 9.13
C LYS A 43 23.23 -7.84 9.68
N TRP A 44 22.96 -9.15 9.66
CA TRP A 44 21.68 -9.71 10.12
C TRP A 44 21.85 -10.56 11.37
N TYR A 45 20.93 -10.40 12.31
CA TYR A 45 20.88 -11.21 13.52
C TYR A 45 20.44 -12.64 13.24
N SER A 46 19.49 -12.83 12.32
CA SER A 46 18.95 -14.13 11.92
C SER A 46 18.64 -14.17 10.42
N GLN A 47 18.42 -15.37 9.89
CA GLN A 47 17.93 -15.56 8.51
C GLN A 47 16.58 -14.87 8.29
N THR A 48 15.69 -14.91 9.28
CA THR A 48 14.41 -14.19 9.24
C THR A 48 14.61 -12.68 9.10
N CYS A 49 15.57 -12.09 9.83
CA CYS A 49 15.87 -10.66 9.70
C CYS A 49 16.31 -10.31 8.27
N MET A 50 17.15 -11.15 7.67
CA MET A 50 17.59 -10.98 6.29
C MET A 50 16.42 -11.11 5.31
N HIS A 51 15.62 -12.17 5.44
CA HIS A 51 14.53 -12.45 4.51
C HIS A 51 13.46 -11.36 4.55
N ASN A 52 13.03 -10.94 5.73
CA ASN A 52 12.05 -9.86 5.87
C ASN A 52 12.56 -8.54 5.26
N SER A 53 13.85 -8.24 5.43
CA SER A 53 14.45 -7.04 4.84
C SER A 53 14.52 -7.12 3.32
N LEU A 54 14.80 -8.31 2.76
CA LEU A 54 14.77 -8.53 1.31
C LEU A 54 13.35 -8.37 0.75
N THR A 55 12.34 -8.96 1.41
CA THR A 55 10.93 -8.80 1.02
C THR A 55 10.51 -7.34 1.07
N GLN A 56 10.81 -6.63 2.16
CA GLN A 56 10.52 -5.19 2.28
C GLN A 56 11.21 -4.36 1.20
N PHE A 57 12.48 -4.63 0.91
CA PHE A 57 13.19 -3.96 -0.17
C PHE A 57 12.54 -4.20 -1.54
N GLN A 58 12.16 -5.45 -1.84
CA GLN A 58 11.51 -5.79 -3.11
C GLN A 58 10.16 -5.07 -3.25
N ILE A 59 9.37 -5.01 -2.17
CA ILE A 59 8.11 -4.25 -2.13
C ILE A 59 8.35 -2.77 -2.38
N ILE A 60 9.24 -2.13 -1.61
CA ILE A 60 9.55 -0.69 -1.73
C ILE A 60 10.09 -0.37 -3.13
N LYS A 61 10.87 -1.27 -3.73
CA LYS A 61 11.41 -1.12 -5.08
C LYS A 61 10.33 -1.21 -6.17
N GLY A 62 9.18 -1.80 -5.86
CA GLY A 62 8.04 -1.98 -6.77
C GLY A 62 8.02 -3.33 -7.48
N ASP A 63 8.59 -4.39 -6.89
CA ASP A 63 8.54 -5.75 -7.44
C ASP A 63 7.12 -6.31 -7.37
N THR A 64 6.45 -6.35 -8.51
CA THR A 64 5.04 -6.74 -8.58
C THR A 64 4.80 -8.20 -8.20
N SER A 65 5.77 -9.09 -8.39
CA SER A 65 5.61 -10.51 -8.08
C SER A 65 5.59 -10.72 -6.57
N VAL A 66 6.55 -10.10 -5.87
CA VAL A 66 6.66 -10.17 -4.41
C VAL A 66 5.48 -9.48 -3.73
N ILE A 67 5.09 -8.30 -4.21
CA ILE A 67 3.90 -7.59 -3.72
C ILE A 67 2.66 -8.48 -3.84
N ARG A 68 2.48 -9.14 -5.00
CA ARG A 68 1.32 -10.00 -5.22
C ARG A 68 1.36 -11.25 -4.35
N GLU A 69 2.53 -11.88 -4.19
CA GLU A 69 2.68 -13.05 -3.32
C GLU A 69 2.31 -12.70 -1.87
N GLU A 70 2.84 -11.59 -1.34
CA GLU A 70 2.57 -11.17 0.04
C GLU A 70 1.10 -10.77 0.26
N LEU A 71 0.48 -10.07 -0.69
CA LEU A 71 -0.96 -9.81 -0.62
C LEU A 71 -1.79 -11.08 -0.67
N PHE A 72 -1.40 -12.06 -1.49
CA PHE A 72 -2.12 -13.33 -1.57
C PHE A 72 -2.04 -14.12 -0.26
N LYS A 73 -0.88 -14.11 0.42
CA LYS A 73 -0.74 -14.70 1.77
C LYS A 73 -1.70 -14.07 2.78
N LEU A 74 -1.97 -12.77 2.67
CA LEU A 74 -2.88 -12.04 3.56
C LEU A 74 -4.35 -12.24 3.22
N ASP A 75 -4.69 -12.15 1.93
CA ASP A 75 -6.08 -11.98 1.49
C ASP A 75 -6.64 -13.19 0.74
N GLY A 76 -5.81 -14.15 0.32
CA GLY A 76 -6.24 -15.31 -0.47
C GLY A 76 -6.91 -14.98 -1.80
N GLY A 77 -6.67 -13.77 -2.34
CA GLY A 77 -7.35 -13.28 -3.55
C GLY A 77 -8.76 -12.72 -3.31
N PHE A 78 -9.19 -12.57 -2.06
CA PHE A 78 -10.45 -11.91 -1.72
C PHE A 78 -10.28 -10.39 -1.71
N CYS A 79 -11.17 -9.71 -2.40
CA CYS A 79 -11.18 -8.25 -2.47
C CYS A 79 -11.40 -7.63 -1.08
N ARG A 80 -10.51 -6.74 -0.64
CA ARG A 80 -10.66 -6.03 0.65
C ARG A 80 -11.83 -5.05 0.68
N SER A 81 -12.29 -4.58 -0.49
CA SER A 81 -13.42 -3.65 -0.59
C SER A 81 -14.77 -4.34 -0.49
N CYS A 82 -14.96 -5.47 -1.19
CA CYS A 82 -16.27 -6.12 -1.29
C CYS A 82 -16.33 -7.56 -0.75
N GLY A 83 -15.19 -8.16 -0.39
CA GLY A 83 -15.09 -9.53 0.15
C GLY A 83 -15.28 -10.64 -0.89
N VAL A 84 -15.31 -10.33 -2.19
CA VAL A 84 -15.48 -11.32 -3.26
C VAL A 84 -14.11 -11.81 -3.76
N TYR A 85 -13.96 -13.12 -3.90
CA TYR A 85 -12.81 -13.73 -4.58
C TYR A 85 -12.82 -13.41 -6.08
N ASP A 86 -11.67 -13.05 -6.61
CA ASP A 86 -11.47 -12.85 -8.04
C ASP A 86 -10.10 -13.44 -8.41
N GLU A 87 -10.05 -14.46 -9.27
CA GLU A 87 -8.78 -15.04 -9.74
C GLU A 87 -7.87 -13.99 -10.41
N LYS A 88 -8.46 -12.95 -11.00
CA LYS A 88 -7.77 -11.84 -11.67
C LYS A 88 -7.71 -10.58 -10.81
N TRP A 89 -7.66 -10.76 -9.49
CA TRP A 89 -7.47 -9.67 -8.53
C TRP A 89 -6.22 -8.83 -8.82
N GLN A 90 -6.28 -7.56 -8.44
CA GLN A 90 -5.28 -6.53 -8.65
C GLN A 90 -4.63 -6.14 -7.32
N ALA A 91 -3.31 -5.98 -7.33
CA ALA A 91 -2.56 -5.37 -6.25
C ALA A 91 -2.60 -3.85 -6.46
N ASP A 92 -3.34 -3.15 -5.62
CA ASP A 92 -3.57 -1.71 -5.78
C ASP A 92 -3.06 -0.93 -4.57
N HIS A 93 -2.59 0.30 -4.78
CA HIS A 93 -2.09 1.13 -3.69
C HIS A 93 -3.25 1.83 -2.99
N ILE A 94 -3.37 1.78 -1.66
CA ILE A 94 -4.39 2.50 -0.88
C ILE A 94 -4.31 4.00 -1.15
N LEU A 95 -3.19 4.64 -0.81
CA LEU A 95 -2.81 5.95 -1.32
C LEU A 95 -2.19 5.78 -2.71
N SER A 96 -2.73 6.47 -3.72
CA SER A 96 -2.30 6.28 -5.10
C SER A 96 -0.88 6.80 -5.35
N VAL A 97 -0.17 6.26 -6.34
CA VAL A 97 1.18 6.75 -6.73
C VAL A 97 1.15 8.23 -7.12
N SER A 98 0.09 8.69 -7.79
CA SER A 98 -0.11 10.11 -8.14
C SER A 98 -0.20 11.03 -6.92
N GLU A 99 -0.57 10.49 -5.76
CA GLU A 99 -0.70 11.21 -4.49
C GLU A 99 0.48 10.95 -3.55
N GLY A 100 1.58 10.36 -4.04
CA GLY A 100 2.77 10.08 -3.23
C GLY A 100 2.75 8.71 -2.54
N GLY A 101 1.93 7.77 -3.00
CA GLY A 101 1.78 6.45 -2.41
C GLY A 101 2.80 5.39 -2.83
N ALA A 102 3.82 5.72 -3.64
CA ALA A 102 4.86 4.76 -4.01
C ALA A 102 6.00 4.68 -2.98
N ALA A 103 7.01 3.83 -3.24
CA ALA A 103 8.12 3.58 -2.32
C ALA A 103 7.67 3.22 -0.89
N CYS A 104 6.55 2.50 -0.80
CA CYS A 104 5.85 2.20 0.44
C CYS A 104 6.07 0.75 0.86
N SER A 105 5.66 0.44 2.10
CA SER A 105 5.60 -0.95 2.56
C SER A 105 4.30 -1.62 2.09
N LEU A 106 4.11 -2.89 2.43
CA LEU A 106 2.91 -3.64 2.05
C LEU A 106 1.61 -3.04 2.64
N ASP A 107 1.72 -2.25 3.71
CA ASP A 107 0.61 -1.59 4.38
C ASP A 107 -0.18 -0.63 3.48
N ASN A 108 0.47 -0.01 2.50
CA ASN A 108 -0.19 0.83 1.50
C ASN A 108 -0.70 0.04 0.29
N PHE A 109 -0.73 -1.30 0.32
CA PHE A 109 -1.32 -2.13 -0.72
C PHE A 109 -2.61 -2.81 -0.27
N GLN A 110 -3.48 -3.10 -1.22
CA GLN A 110 -4.72 -3.84 -1.03
C GLN A 110 -5.04 -4.75 -2.22
N THR A 111 -5.63 -5.91 -1.93
CA THR A 111 -6.22 -6.79 -2.94
C THR A 111 -7.59 -6.25 -3.37
N LEU A 112 -7.77 -5.96 -4.66
CA LEU A 112 -9.05 -5.55 -5.24
C LEU A 112 -9.47 -6.49 -6.37
N CYS A 113 -10.76 -6.83 -6.44
CA CYS A 113 -11.30 -7.44 -7.64
C CYS A 113 -11.26 -6.45 -8.82
N SER A 114 -11.33 -6.97 -10.03
CA SER A 114 -11.32 -6.18 -11.27
C SER A 114 -12.42 -5.10 -11.32
N CYS A 115 -13.57 -5.32 -10.69
CA CYS A 115 -14.66 -4.34 -10.58
C CYS A 115 -14.28 -3.18 -9.65
N CYS A 116 -13.95 -3.47 -8.38
CA CYS A 116 -13.61 -2.45 -7.39
C CYS A 116 -12.36 -1.65 -7.78
N HIS A 117 -11.38 -2.28 -8.41
CA HIS A 117 -10.20 -1.58 -8.93
C HIS A 117 -10.58 -0.53 -9.98
N LYS A 118 -11.42 -0.89 -10.97
CA LYS A 118 -11.92 0.05 -11.98
C LYS A 118 -12.74 1.18 -11.37
N GLU A 119 -13.57 0.89 -10.38
CA GLU A 119 -14.36 1.90 -9.67
C GLU A 119 -13.46 2.91 -8.97
N LYS A 120 -12.42 2.44 -8.26
CA LYS A 120 -11.44 3.31 -7.61
C LYS A 120 -10.68 4.19 -8.61
N THR A 121 -10.19 3.62 -9.70
CA THR A 121 -9.51 4.40 -10.75
C THR A 121 -10.42 5.51 -11.30
N LYS A 122 -11.70 5.20 -11.53
CA LYS A 122 -12.68 6.20 -11.98
C LYS A 122 -12.92 7.29 -10.94
N ALA A 123 -12.95 6.94 -9.65
CA ALA A 123 -13.14 7.91 -8.57
C ALA A 123 -11.96 8.89 -8.49
N LEU A 124 -10.72 8.40 -8.57
CA LEU A 124 -9.51 9.24 -8.55
C LEU A 124 -9.48 10.21 -9.74
N ASN A 125 -9.88 9.77 -10.93
CA ASN A 125 -9.92 10.64 -12.11
C ASN A 125 -11.01 11.73 -12.06
N ARG A 126 -11.95 11.68 -11.10
CA ARG A 126 -13.04 12.65 -10.95
C ARG A 126 -12.73 13.75 -9.95
N ILE A 127 -11.71 13.59 -9.12
CA ILE A 127 -11.34 14.59 -8.12
C ILE A 127 -10.48 15.65 -8.84
N PRO A 128 -10.96 16.91 -8.98
CA PRO A 128 -10.12 17.99 -9.48
C PRO A 128 -8.92 18.15 -8.54
N ASN A 129 -7.76 18.51 -9.09
CA ASN A 129 -6.57 18.66 -8.29
C ASN A 129 -6.83 19.69 -7.17
N SER A 130 -6.25 19.50 -5.98
CA SER A 130 -6.46 20.43 -4.85
C SER A 130 -6.05 21.87 -5.18
N SER A 131 -5.15 22.05 -6.16
CA SER A 131 -4.80 23.36 -6.76
C SER A 131 -5.98 24.04 -7.47
N ASP A 132 -6.93 23.28 -8.00
CA ASP A 132 -8.05 23.78 -8.80
C ASP A 132 -9.22 24.20 -7.92
N VAL A 133 -9.29 23.70 -6.68
CA VAL A 133 -10.28 24.10 -5.67
C VAL A 133 -10.05 25.54 -5.21
N PHE A 134 -8.80 26.03 -5.25
CA PHE A 134 -8.49 27.44 -4.97
C PHE A 134 -8.66 28.36 -6.19
N ALA A 135 -8.59 27.82 -7.41
CA ALA A 135 -8.73 28.59 -8.65
C ALA A 135 -10.20 28.76 -9.08
N SER A 136 -11.06 27.80 -8.75
CA SER A 136 -12.50 27.92 -8.97
C SER A 136 -13.14 28.55 -7.75
N GLY A 137 -13.31 29.88 -7.78
CA GLY A 137 -13.98 30.69 -6.76
C GLY A 137 -15.41 30.22 -6.46
N LEU A 138 -15.54 29.11 -5.76
CA LEU A 138 -16.77 28.68 -5.12
C LEU A 138 -16.98 29.62 -3.95
N ASN A 139 -17.88 30.57 -4.17
CA ASN A 139 -18.41 31.47 -3.18
C ASN A 139 -19.07 30.63 -2.08
N LEU A 140 -18.31 30.35 -1.01
CA LEU A 140 -18.66 29.47 0.10
C LEU A 140 -19.68 30.10 1.07
N SER A 141 -20.50 31.06 0.62
CA SER A 141 -21.45 31.79 1.46
C SER A 141 -22.88 31.23 1.44
N LYS A 142 -23.12 30.02 0.91
CA LYS A 142 -24.49 29.47 0.75
C LYS A 142 -24.76 28.10 1.36
N PHE A 143 -23.84 27.52 2.11
CA PHE A 143 -24.17 26.34 2.91
C PHE A 143 -24.52 26.76 4.33
N PRO A 144 -25.80 26.67 4.75
CA PRO A 144 -26.13 26.85 6.15
C PRO A 144 -25.47 25.72 6.94
N LEU A 145 -24.58 26.10 7.85
CA LEU A 145 -24.06 25.21 8.88
C LEU A 145 -25.24 24.78 9.75
N SER A 146 -25.78 23.59 9.49
CA SER A 146 -26.68 22.92 10.44
C SER A 146 -25.84 22.07 11.39
N PRO A 147 -25.91 22.30 12.71
CA PRO A 147 -25.31 21.41 13.69
C PRO A 147 -26.27 20.26 13.96
N PHE A 148 -25.75 19.04 14.11
CA PHE A 148 -26.46 17.79 14.44
C PHE A 148 -27.22 17.09 13.30
N GLY A 149 -26.92 15.80 13.11
CA GLY A 149 -27.73 14.89 12.30
C GLY A 149 -26.93 13.77 11.63
N THR A 150 -26.57 12.74 12.38
CA THR A 150 -26.15 11.42 11.88
C THR A 150 -27.18 10.84 10.91
N ASN A 151 -26.76 10.43 9.70
CA ASN A 151 -27.24 9.22 9.00
C ASN A 151 -26.57 9.09 7.63
N TYR A 152 -25.67 8.11 7.46
CA TYR A 152 -25.41 7.54 6.14
C TYR A 152 -26.04 6.15 6.13
N ASN A 153 -27.33 6.10 5.80
CA ASN A 153 -27.96 4.88 5.37
C ASN A 153 -28.59 5.14 4.00
N THR A 154 -28.01 4.50 2.99
CA THR A 154 -28.54 4.11 1.66
C THR A 154 -27.29 3.98 0.76
N PHE A 155 -26.95 2.84 0.17
CA PHE A 155 -27.84 1.99 -0.62
C PHE A 155 -27.26 0.57 -0.73
N SER A 156 -28.03 -0.40 -0.24
CA SER A 156 -27.82 -1.83 -0.49
C SER A 156 -28.20 -2.17 -1.93
N LYS A 157 -27.27 -2.74 -2.69
CA LYS A 157 -27.58 -3.50 -3.92
C LYS A 157 -26.77 -4.80 -3.94
N HIS A 158 -27.36 -5.82 -3.34
CA HIS A 158 -27.35 -7.22 -3.77
C HIS A 158 -26.03 -7.73 -4.40
N VAL A 159 -25.09 -8.14 -3.56
CA VAL A 159 -24.06 -9.11 -3.95
C VAL A 159 -24.40 -10.44 -3.29
N LYS A 160 -24.76 -11.43 -4.12
CA LYS A 160 -24.97 -12.81 -3.65
C LYS A 160 -23.64 -13.33 -3.11
N ARG A 161 -23.50 -13.37 -1.79
CA ARG A 161 -22.39 -14.06 -1.11
C ARG A 161 -22.52 -15.55 -1.40
N ARG A 162 -21.59 -16.11 -2.17
CA ARG A 162 -21.37 -17.56 -2.19
C ARG A 162 -20.34 -17.87 -1.12
N THR A 163 -20.79 -18.42 -0.01
CA THR A 163 -19.92 -19.10 0.96
C THR A 163 -19.38 -20.34 0.26
N VAL A 164 -18.08 -20.38 -0.02
CA VAL A 164 -17.42 -21.64 -0.36
C VAL A 164 -17.12 -22.32 0.96
N ILE A 165 -17.90 -23.35 1.29
CA ILE A 165 -17.56 -24.28 2.36
C ILE A 165 -16.39 -25.11 1.80
N ILE A 166 -15.21 -24.93 2.39
CA ILE A 166 -14.07 -25.80 2.13
C ILE A 166 -14.42 -27.14 2.81
N ALA A 167 -14.61 -28.18 2.00
CA ALA A 167 -14.75 -29.57 2.44
C ALA A 167 -13.38 -30.22 2.60
#